data_AF-A0A5D2I0J4-F1
#
_entry.id   AF-A0A5D2I0J4-F1
#
_cell.length_a   1.000
_cell.length_b   1.000
_cell.length_c   1.000
_cell.angle_alpha   90.00
_cell.angle_beta   90.00
_cell.angle_gamma   90.00
#
_symmetry.space_group_name_H-M   'P 1'
#
loop_
_entity.id
_entity.type
_entity.pdbx_description
1 polymer ?
#
loop_
_entity_poly.entity_id
_entity_poly.type
_entity_poly.pdbx_seq_one_letter_code
_entity_poly.pdbx_strand_id
1 'polypeptide(L)'
;MYVCINCFHLVFSYFFKKSNISKSNLTTINDPFSLFIYYYSSKLSSTLRFHLAFPVHLGKHLQVSSFGFLFFFLLLSFSLFTFGKQKEKAKMKLLWVWVVLPFAFAQLVTAFFDFNETELSLIESLEYGVSKINYNPLMVGLTLIHTAGAKGAVCLDGTLPGYHWHRGYGSGANSWLVQLEGGGWCNNIRTCVYRKKTRRGSSTYMEKQIPFTGILSEKAEENPDFFNWNRVKLRYCDGASFTGDSENKGAQLQFRGQRIWLAAMEDLMSKGMRYANQALLSGCSAGGLAAILHCDEFRGLFPRTTRVKCLSDAGLFLDAVDVSGGHTIRSLYSGVVGLQGVQHNLPRICTNHLDPTSCFFPQNVINHIRTPLFILNAAYDSWQIQSSIAPPSADPHGYWHDCRLNHAKCSASQLRYLQGFRTQMLNAIKGFSMSRENGLFINSCFAHCQSERQDTWFADNSPEIRNKPIAIAVGDWYFDRTAVKVVDCPYPCDKTCHNLVFR
;
A
#
# COMPACT_ATOMS: atom_id res chain seq x y z
N MET A 1 -7.64 0.46 -28.39
CA MET A 1 -6.45 0.68 -29.26
C MET A 1 -6.78 0.78 -30.76
N TYR A 2 -8.03 1.06 -31.20
CA TYR A 2 -8.39 1.14 -32.63
C TYR A 2 -8.95 2.50 -33.08
N VAL A 3 -8.98 3.53 -32.22
CA VAL A 3 -9.57 4.84 -32.55
C VAL A 3 -8.51 5.91 -32.90
N CYS A 4 -7.22 5.70 -32.60
CA CYS A 4 -6.18 6.72 -32.84
C CYS A 4 -5.55 6.72 -34.25
N ILE A 5 -5.71 5.65 -35.05
CA ILE A 5 -5.04 5.57 -36.37
C ILE A 5 -5.83 6.34 -37.45
N ASN A 6 -7.15 6.36 -37.38
CA ASN A 6 -7.99 7.03 -38.39
C ASN A 6 -7.98 8.57 -38.29
N CYS A 7 -7.73 9.14 -37.11
CA CYS A 7 -7.56 10.59 -36.98
C CYS A 7 -6.25 11.10 -37.59
N PHE A 8 -5.16 10.31 -37.52
CA PHE A 8 -3.87 10.69 -38.08
C PHE A 8 -3.86 10.65 -39.62
N HIS A 9 -4.55 9.68 -40.23
CA HIS A 9 -4.65 9.57 -41.69
C HIS A 9 -5.45 10.71 -42.33
N LEU A 10 -6.52 11.19 -41.69
CA LEU A 10 -7.36 12.28 -42.19
C LEU A 10 -6.66 13.65 -42.21
N VAL A 11 -5.81 13.91 -41.21
CA VAL A 11 -5.02 15.15 -41.15
C VAL A 11 -3.90 15.13 -42.17
N PHE A 12 -3.22 13.99 -42.36
CA PHE A 12 -2.14 13.86 -43.35
C PHE A 12 -2.63 13.97 -44.81
N SER A 13 -3.81 13.43 -45.13
CA SER A 13 -4.38 13.52 -46.49
C SER A 13 -4.81 14.94 -46.89
N TYR A 14 -5.16 15.79 -45.91
CA TYR A 14 -5.52 17.19 -46.15
C TYR A 14 -4.29 18.06 -46.47
N PHE A 15 -3.12 17.75 -45.89
CA PHE A 15 -1.89 18.52 -46.11
C PHE A 15 -1.17 18.15 -47.42
N PHE A 16 -1.19 16.89 -47.84
CA PHE A 16 -0.53 16.45 -49.09
C PHE A 16 -1.23 16.95 -50.37
N LYS A 17 -2.53 17.21 -50.32
CA LYS A 17 -3.30 17.68 -51.49
C LYS A 17 -3.01 19.13 -51.89
N LYS A 18 -2.20 19.86 -51.11
CA LYS A 18 -1.93 21.29 -51.30
C LYS A 18 -0.45 21.63 -51.61
N SER A 19 0.44 20.64 -51.74
CA SER A 19 1.85 20.86 -52.06
C SER A 19 2.26 20.04 -53.30
N ASN A 20 2.47 20.71 -54.43
CA ASN A 20 3.08 20.14 -55.64
C ASN A 20 4.54 19.72 -55.35
N ILE A 21 4.76 18.49 -54.88
CA ILE A 21 6.10 17.91 -54.69
C ILE A 21 6.22 16.66 -55.57
N SER A 22 7.21 16.66 -56.45
CA SER A 22 7.58 15.55 -57.33
C SER A 22 7.98 14.31 -56.52
N LYS A 23 7.53 13.13 -56.95
CA LYS A 23 7.67 11.82 -56.29
C LYS A 23 9.08 11.20 -56.30
N SER A 24 10.13 11.92 -56.73
CA SER A 24 11.42 11.28 -57.04
C SER A 24 12.42 11.11 -55.89
N ASN A 25 12.19 11.61 -54.67
CA ASN A 25 13.19 11.57 -53.58
C ASN A 25 12.73 10.86 -52.28
N LEU A 26 11.75 9.96 -52.35
CA LEU A 26 11.06 9.41 -51.16
C LEU A 26 11.31 7.91 -50.92
N THR A 27 12.53 7.42 -51.19
CA THR A 27 12.86 5.99 -51.03
C THR A 27 13.77 5.64 -49.85
N THR A 28 14.09 6.56 -48.94
CA THR A 28 15.04 6.26 -47.83
C THR A 28 14.74 6.87 -46.46
N ILE A 29 13.48 7.17 -46.11
CA ILE A 29 13.14 7.63 -44.74
C ILE A 29 11.86 6.95 -44.24
N ASN A 30 12.00 6.08 -43.22
CA ASN A 30 10.91 5.27 -42.62
C ASN A 30 10.41 5.80 -41.25
N ASP A 31 10.72 7.05 -40.89
CA ASP A 31 10.22 7.67 -39.64
C ASP A 31 9.54 9.03 -39.91
N PRO A 32 8.25 9.20 -39.58
CA PRO A 32 7.51 10.45 -39.76
C PRO A 32 8.05 11.61 -38.91
N PHE A 33 8.75 11.35 -37.80
CA PHE A 33 9.37 12.40 -36.98
C PHE A 33 10.60 12.99 -37.66
N SER A 34 11.42 12.14 -38.29
CA SER A 34 12.60 12.55 -39.05
C SER A 34 12.27 13.37 -40.29
N LEU A 35 11.15 13.09 -40.97
CA LEU A 35 10.66 13.89 -42.12
C LEU A 35 10.21 15.30 -41.68
N PHE A 36 9.63 15.41 -40.48
CA PHE A 36 9.12 16.65 -39.91
C PHE A 36 10.25 17.62 -39.54
N ILE A 37 11.36 17.09 -38.98
CA ILE A 37 12.57 17.87 -38.64
C ILE A 37 13.28 18.38 -39.90
N TYR A 38 13.38 17.55 -40.96
CA TYR A 38 14.00 17.94 -42.23
C TYR A 38 13.22 19.06 -42.95
N TYR A 39 11.89 19.00 -42.96
CA TYR A 39 11.04 20.03 -43.57
C TYR A 39 11.20 21.40 -42.89
N TYR A 40 11.31 21.45 -41.56
CA TYR A 40 11.47 22.72 -40.84
C TYR A 40 12.90 23.28 -40.87
N SER A 41 13.92 22.42 -40.91
CA SER A 41 15.32 22.84 -41.02
C SER A 41 15.64 23.56 -42.34
N SER A 42 14.92 23.26 -43.42
CA SER A 42 15.14 23.86 -44.75
C SER A 42 14.46 25.22 -44.96
N LYS A 43 13.64 25.68 -44.00
CA LYS A 43 12.88 26.94 -44.09
C LYS A 43 13.35 28.06 -43.15
N LEU A 44 14.43 27.87 -42.40
CA LEU A 44 14.99 28.87 -41.49
C LEU A 44 16.00 29.80 -42.20
N SER A 45 15.76 31.11 -42.10
CA SER A 45 16.63 32.17 -42.62
C SER A 45 18.01 32.19 -41.93
N SER A 46 19.04 32.64 -42.67
CA SER A 46 20.46 32.67 -42.29
C SER A 46 20.79 33.43 -41.00
N THR A 47 19.88 34.26 -40.49
CA THR A 47 20.06 35.07 -39.28
C THR A 47 19.86 34.31 -37.97
N LEU A 48 19.30 33.09 -38.01
CA LEU A 48 19.06 32.27 -36.80
C LEU A 48 20.15 31.21 -36.55
N ARG A 49 21.33 31.35 -37.15
CA ARG A 49 22.46 30.40 -36.95
C ARG A 49 23.35 30.72 -35.74
N PHE A 50 23.19 31.87 -35.09
CA PHE A 50 24.20 32.39 -34.15
C PHE A 50 23.97 32.16 -32.65
N HIS A 51 22.90 31.48 -32.21
CA HIS A 51 22.67 31.25 -30.78
C HIS A 51 22.49 29.79 -30.33
N LEU A 52 22.80 28.82 -31.18
CA LEU A 52 22.83 27.41 -30.79
C LEU A 52 24.12 26.76 -31.29
N ALA A 53 25.24 27.15 -30.69
CA ALA A 53 26.48 26.39 -30.76
C ALA A 53 26.79 25.85 -29.36
N PHE A 54 26.42 24.60 -29.10
CA PHE A 54 27.07 23.77 -28.08
C PHE A 54 27.52 22.46 -28.74
N PRO A 55 28.71 21.93 -28.36
CA PRO A 55 29.40 20.92 -29.14
C PRO A 55 28.78 19.54 -28.95
N VAL A 56 28.65 18.83 -30.07
CA VAL A 56 28.35 17.39 -30.12
C VAL A 56 29.59 16.64 -29.65
N HIS A 57 29.65 16.29 -28.36
CA HIS A 57 30.40 15.14 -27.85
C HIS A 57 30.09 14.91 -26.36
N LEU A 58 29.17 13.97 -26.08
CA LEU A 58 29.30 12.96 -25.03
C LEU A 58 28.10 12.00 -25.12
N GLY A 59 28.38 10.70 -25.07
CA GLY A 59 27.41 9.65 -25.31
C GLY A 59 26.39 9.43 -24.18
N LYS A 60 25.27 8.80 -24.58
CA LYS A 60 24.27 8.03 -23.80
C LYS A 60 23.75 8.65 -22.50
N HIS A 61 22.40 8.72 -22.43
CA HIS A 61 21.51 9.16 -21.34
C HIS A 61 21.18 10.65 -21.30
N LEU A 62 20.02 11.03 -21.84
CA LEU A 62 19.23 12.16 -21.35
C LEU A 62 17.73 11.83 -21.44
N GLN A 63 17.02 11.97 -20.32
CA GLN A 63 15.58 11.74 -20.18
C GLN A 63 14.78 12.75 -21.01
N VAL A 64 14.12 12.29 -22.07
CA VAL A 64 13.14 13.06 -22.84
C VAL A 64 11.76 12.83 -22.22
N SER A 65 11.37 13.63 -21.23
CA SER A 65 9.96 13.68 -20.81
C SER A 65 9.50 15.06 -20.38
N SER A 66 10.37 15.88 -19.77
CA SER A 66 9.97 17.22 -19.32
C SER A 66 10.24 18.32 -20.35
N PHE A 67 11.27 18.17 -21.19
CA PHE A 67 11.64 19.19 -22.19
C PHE A 67 10.77 19.17 -23.46
N GLY A 68 10.30 17.99 -23.89
CA GLY A 68 9.42 17.87 -25.07
C GLY A 68 8.04 18.52 -24.87
N PHE A 69 7.52 18.47 -23.64
CA PHE A 69 6.21 19.06 -23.30
C PHE A 69 6.23 20.58 -23.26
N LEU A 70 7.30 21.17 -22.70
CA LEU A 70 7.48 22.62 -22.71
C LEU A 70 7.66 23.15 -24.14
N PHE A 71 8.39 22.41 -24.99
CA PHE A 71 8.63 22.77 -26.38
C PHE A 71 7.35 22.70 -27.24
N PHE A 72 6.50 21.69 -27.01
CA PHE A 72 5.20 21.56 -27.67
C PHE A 72 4.23 22.67 -27.27
N PHE A 73 4.19 23.03 -25.99
CA PHE A 73 3.39 24.17 -25.51
C PHE A 73 3.88 25.50 -26.09
N LEU A 74 5.20 25.74 -26.09
CA LEU A 74 5.80 26.95 -26.67
C LEU A 74 5.48 27.10 -28.15
N LEU A 75 5.56 26.03 -28.93
CA LEU A 75 5.21 26.00 -30.36
C LEU A 75 3.71 26.23 -30.61
N LEU A 76 2.83 25.68 -29.76
CA LEU A 76 1.39 25.91 -29.86
C LEU A 76 1.03 27.37 -29.56
N SER A 77 1.65 27.96 -28.52
CA SER A 77 1.47 29.37 -28.17
C SER A 77 2.01 30.31 -29.25
N PHE A 78 3.15 30.00 -29.89
CA PHE A 78 3.70 30.81 -30.99
C PHE A 78 2.86 30.73 -32.27
N SER A 79 2.30 29.56 -32.56
CA SER A 79 1.38 29.35 -33.70
C SER A 79 0.05 30.07 -33.52
N LEU A 80 -0.46 30.18 -32.29
CA LEU A 80 -1.68 30.91 -31.98
C LEU A 80 -1.46 32.44 -31.95
N PHE A 81 -0.28 32.90 -31.52
CA PHE A 81 0.08 34.32 -31.54
C PHE A 81 0.25 34.87 -32.97
N THR A 82 0.75 34.05 -33.89
CA THR A 82 0.90 34.41 -35.32
C THR A 82 -0.43 34.40 -36.08
N PHE A 83 -1.40 33.59 -35.67
CA PHE A 83 -2.76 33.59 -36.22
C PHE A 83 -3.66 34.74 -35.72
N GLY A 84 -3.26 35.43 -34.66
CA GLY A 84 -3.99 36.56 -34.07
C GLY A 84 -4.04 37.85 -34.90
N LYS A 85 -3.43 37.89 -36.09
CA LYS A 85 -3.43 39.07 -36.98
C LYS A 85 -4.46 39.05 -38.12
N GLN A 86 -5.37 38.08 -38.18
CA GLN A 86 -6.49 38.14 -39.12
C GLN A 86 -7.84 37.76 -38.52
N LYS A 87 -8.76 38.74 -38.62
CA LYS A 87 -10.23 38.68 -38.54
C LYS A 87 -10.90 38.64 -37.16
N GLU A 88 -11.63 39.73 -36.95
CA GLU A 88 -12.34 40.16 -35.76
C GLU A 88 -13.73 39.50 -35.58
N LYS A 89 -13.89 38.19 -35.80
CA LYS A 89 -15.18 37.49 -35.60
C LYS A 89 -15.01 36.04 -35.13
N ALA A 90 -14.39 35.82 -33.98
CA ALA A 90 -14.37 34.49 -33.35
C ALA A 90 -14.17 34.55 -31.82
N LYS A 91 -14.68 35.59 -31.13
CA LYS A 91 -14.44 35.75 -29.68
C LYS A 91 -15.27 34.82 -28.77
N MET A 92 -16.28 34.11 -29.27
CA MET A 92 -17.19 33.33 -28.41
C MET A 92 -17.07 31.79 -28.52
N LYS A 93 -16.37 31.26 -29.53
CA LYS A 93 -16.15 29.80 -29.68
C LYS A 93 -14.78 29.31 -29.23
N LEU A 94 -13.79 30.21 -29.11
CA LEU A 94 -12.46 29.85 -28.62
C LEU A 94 -12.46 29.66 -27.09
N LEU A 95 -13.28 30.42 -26.35
CA LEU A 95 -13.36 30.33 -24.89
C LEU A 95 -13.81 28.93 -24.40
N TRP A 96 -14.68 28.25 -25.15
CA TRP A 96 -15.15 26.90 -24.83
C TRP A 96 -14.02 25.86 -24.89
N VAL A 97 -13.06 26.03 -25.80
CA VAL A 97 -11.88 25.15 -25.92
C VAL A 97 -10.94 25.35 -24.72
N TRP A 98 -10.80 26.59 -24.22
CA TRP A 98 -9.97 26.92 -23.06
C TRP A 98 -10.58 26.55 -21.72
N VAL A 99 -11.89 26.29 -21.63
CA VAL A 99 -12.53 25.86 -20.38
C VAL A 99 -12.79 24.36 -20.39
N VAL A 100 -13.34 23.81 -21.48
CA VAL A 100 -13.77 22.41 -21.51
C VAL A 100 -12.60 21.44 -21.64
N LEU A 101 -11.54 21.77 -22.40
CA LEU A 101 -10.38 20.87 -22.48
C LEU A 101 -9.60 20.82 -21.19
N PRO A 102 -9.29 21.93 -20.49
CA PRO A 102 -8.65 21.86 -19.18
C PRO A 102 -9.54 21.23 -18.12
N PHE A 103 -10.87 21.37 -18.21
CA PHE A 103 -11.78 20.73 -17.25
C PHE A 103 -11.97 19.23 -17.54
N ALA A 104 -12.07 18.82 -18.80
CA ALA A 104 -12.06 17.41 -19.20
C ALA A 104 -10.69 16.78 -18.96
N PHE A 105 -9.59 17.51 -19.12
CA PHE A 105 -8.24 17.06 -18.80
C PHE A 105 -8.02 17.07 -17.29
N ALA A 106 -8.60 17.99 -16.51
CA ALA A 106 -8.60 17.94 -15.05
C ALA A 106 -9.41 16.74 -14.56
N GLN A 107 -10.56 16.44 -15.15
CA GLN A 107 -11.34 15.24 -14.83
C GLN A 107 -10.62 13.95 -15.26
N LEU A 108 -9.93 13.96 -16.39
CA LEU A 108 -9.08 12.85 -16.83
C LEU A 108 -7.87 12.71 -15.90
N VAL A 109 -7.27 13.81 -15.47
CA VAL A 109 -6.12 13.85 -14.56
C VAL A 109 -6.53 13.47 -13.14
N THR A 110 -7.72 13.82 -12.65
CA THR A 110 -8.26 13.32 -11.38
C THR A 110 -8.73 11.87 -11.47
N ALA A 111 -9.09 11.38 -12.66
CA ALA A 111 -9.31 9.94 -12.90
C ALA A 111 -7.98 9.18 -13.12
N PHE A 112 -6.88 9.86 -13.44
CA PHE A 112 -5.53 9.30 -13.60
C PHE A 112 -4.69 9.39 -12.31
N PHE A 113 -5.00 10.34 -11.44
CA PHE A 113 -4.58 10.39 -10.04
C PHE A 113 -5.61 9.62 -9.23
N ASP A 114 -5.63 8.30 -9.41
CA ASP A 114 -6.05 7.41 -8.33
C ASP A 114 -5.36 7.92 -7.06
N PHE A 115 -6.18 8.30 -6.08
CA PHE A 115 -5.76 8.79 -4.78
C PHE A 115 -4.55 7.99 -4.30
N ASN A 116 -3.48 8.71 -3.99
CA ASN A 116 -2.16 8.18 -3.71
C ASN A 116 -2.24 7.26 -2.47
N GLU A 117 -2.29 5.93 -2.66
CA GLU A 117 -2.15 4.91 -1.60
C GLU A 117 -0.89 5.16 -0.74
N THR A 118 0.11 5.84 -1.31
CA THR A 118 1.34 6.30 -0.64
C THR A 118 1.14 7.46 0.34
N GLU A 119 0.19 8.36 0.12
CA GLU A 119 -0.11 9.46 1.07
C GLU A 119 -0.93 9.00 2.26
N LEU A 120 -1.80 7.99 2.09
CA LEU A 120 -2.59 7.43 3.21
C LEU A 120 -1.67 6.95 4.33
N SER A 121 -0.56 6.29 3.99
CA SER A 121 0.41 5.77 4.97
C SER A 121 1.28 6.83 5.66
N LEU A 122 1.34 8.06 5.11
CA LEU A 122 2.08 9.18 5.69
C LEU A 122 1.15 10.04 6.55
N ILE A 123 -0.11 10.18 6.13
CA ILE A 123 -1.21 10.79 6.88
C ILE A 123 -1.59 9.95 8.11
N GLU A 124 -1.56 8.62 8.00
CA GLU A 124 -1.79 7.68 9.11
C GLU A 124 -0.78 7.82 10.24
N SER A 125 0.48 8.17 9.96
CA SER A 125 1.52 8.34 10.99
C SER A 125 1.69 9.78 11.49
N LEU A 126 1.32 10.80 10.69
CA LEU A 126 1.58 12.20 11.02
C LEU A 126 0.33 13.04 11.33
N GLU A 127 -0.87 12.68 10.87
CA GLU A 127 -2.02 13.62 10.91
C GLU A 127 -3.12 13.28 11.93
N TYR A 128 -3.24 12.03 12.40
CA TYR A 128 -4.35 11.63 13.29
C TYR A 128 -3.94 11.01 14.64
N GLY A 129 -2.64 10.96 14.96
CA GLY A 129 -2.14 10.32 16.20
C GLY A 129 -1.62 11.26 17.29
N VAL A 130 -1.61 12.58 17.09
CA VAL A 130 -0.99 13.51 18.07
C VAL A 130 -2.08 14.29 18.81
N SER A 131 -2.61 13.68 19.87
CA SER A 131 -3.15 14.48 20.98
C SER A 131 -2.04 15.42 21.47
N LYS A 132 -2.36 16.70 21.57
CA LYS A 132 -1.49 17.81 21.98
C LYS A 132 -1.15 17.71 23.49
N ILE A 133 -0.48 16.63 23.93
CA ILE A 133 0.05 16.50 25.29
C ILE A 133 1.42 15.82 25.21
N ASN A 134 2.49 16.60 25.39
CA ASN A 134 3.87 16.21 25.74
C ASN A 134 4.34 14.81 25.27
N TYR A 135 4.13 14.50 23.98
CA TYR A 135 4.38 13.16 23.44
C TYR A 135 5.83 13.07 22.97
N ASN A 136 6.69 12.53 23.82
CA ASN A 136 8.08 12.16 23.47
C ASN A 136 8.16 10.63 23.35
N PRO A 137 7.90 10.06 22.16
CA PRO A 137 8.08 8.64 21.91
C PRO A 137 9.55 8.31 21.74
N LEU A 138 9.91 7.05 22.00
CA LEU A 138 11.23 6.52 21.71
C LEU A 138 11.47 6.52 20.20
N MET A 139 12.52 7.21 19.74
CA MET A 139 12.97 7.14 18.35
C MET A 139 14.00 6.02 18.17
N VAL A 140 13.67 5.01 17.37
CA VAL A 140 14.53 3.83 17.19
C VAL A 140 15.18 3.85 15.82
N GLY A 141 16.50 3.63 15.76
CA GLY A 141 17.29 3.63 14.53
C GLY A 141 17.05 2.43 13.61
N LEU A 142 17.15 2.67 12.29
CA LEU A 142 17.10 1.62 11.27
C LEU A 142 18.40 0.81 11.26
N THR A 143 18.27 -0.51 11.30
CA THR A 143 19.36 -1.47 11.12
C THR A 143 19.12 -2.25 9.83
N LEU A 144 20.06 -2.19 8.89
CA LEU A 144 20.02 -3.01 7.67
C LEU A 144 20.54 -4.42 7.96
N ILE A 145 19.94 -5.42 7.32
CA ILE A 145 20.35 -6.82 7.44
C ILE A 145 21.44 -7.11 6.40
N HIS A 146 22.70 -6.89 6.78
CA HIS A 146 23.83 -7.02 5.85
C HIS A 146 24.01 -8.43 5.27
N THR A 147 23.58 -9.47 5.98
CA THR A 147 23.63 -10.86 5.52
C THR A 147 22.53 -11.23 4.52
N ALA A 148 21.52 -10.37 4.33
CA ALA A 148 20.35 -10.65 3.49
C ALA A 148 20.70 -10.71 2.00
N GLY A 149 21.61 -9.85 1.53
CA GLY A 149 22.00 -9.79 0.12
C GLY A 149 22.58 -11.11 -0.40
N ALA A 150 23.41 -11.79 0.40
CA ALA A 150 23.98 -13.10 0.05
C ALA A 150 22.91 -14.20 -0.11
N LYS A 151 21.72 -14.01 0.46
CA LYS A 151 20.58 -14.94 0.36
C LYS A 151 19.57 -14.52 -0.72
N GLY A 152 19.86 -13.44 -1.45
CA GLY A 152 18.92 -12.82 -2.39
C GLY A 152 17.70 -12.20 -1.71
N ALA A 153 17.78 -11.91 -0.40
CA ALA A 153 16.75 -11.21 0.34
C ALA A 153 16.95 -9.70 0.20
N VAL A 154 16.23 -9.09 -0.75
CA VAL A 154 16.35 -7.67 -1.10
C VAL A 154 14.97 -7.06 -1.34
N CYS A 155 14.83 -5.76 -1.09
CA CYS A 155 13.62 -4.99 -1.36
C CYS A 155 13.30 -4.94 -2.87
N LEU A 156 12.12 -4.41 -3.24
CA LEU A 156 11.66 -4.30 -4.63
C LEU A 156 12.69 -3.70 -5.60
N ASP A 157 13.52 -2.76 -5.14
CA ASP A 157 14.57 -2.11 -5.93
C ASP A 157 15.96 -2.78 -5.86
N GLY A 158 16.10 -3.85 -5.07
CA GLY A 158 17.37 -4.55 -4.86
C GLY A 158 18.18 -4.08 -3.63
N THR A 159 17.71 -3.08 -2.89
CA THR A 159 18.37 -2.66 -1.64
C THR A 159 18.18 -3.67 -0.51
N LEU A 160 19.05 -3.64 0.50
CA LEU A 160 18.95 -4.54 1.65
C LEU A 160 17.71 -4.22 2.50
N PRO A 161 16.99 -5.23 3.02
CA PRO A 161 15.93 -5.02 4.01
C PRO A 161 16.50 -4.59 5.35
N GLY A 162 15.64 -4.10 6.23
CA GLY A 162 16.03 -3.67 7.57
C GLY A 162 14.88 -3.67 8.57
N TYR A 163 15.22 -3.47 9.83
CA TYR A 163 14.29 -3.34 10.94
C TYR A 163 14.76 -2.28 11.92
N HIS A 164 13.85 -1.84 12.78
CA HIS A 164 14.16 -1.03 13.96
C HIS A 164 14.09 -1.95 15.17
N TRP A 165 15.06 -1.88 16.08
CA TRP A 165 15.12 -2.76 17.25
C TRP A 165 15.48 -1.98 18.51
N HIS A 166 14.62 -2.07 19.51
CA HIS A 166 14.90 -1.63 20.87
C HIS A 166 15.03 -2.84 21.79
N ARG A 167 16.12 -2.90 22.56
CA ARG A 167 16.45 -4.05 23.41
C ARG A 167 15.53 -4.12 24.62
N GLY A 168 15.16 -5.35 24.99
CA GLY A 168 14.41 -5.62 26.21
C GLY A 168 15.29 -5.46 27.45
N TYR A 169 14.66 -5.31 28.60
CA TYR A 169 15.32 -5.12 29.89
C TYR A 169 14.53 -5.77 31.03
N GLY A 170 15.18 -5.95 32.18
CA GLY A 170 14.57 -6.57 33.36
C GLY A 170 13.98 -7.95 33.04
N SER A 171 12.75 -8.21 33.48
CA SER A 171 12.04 -9.47 33.23
C SER A 171 11.72 -9.73 31.76
N GLY A 172 11.67 -8.69 30.91
CA GLY A 172 11.40 -8.78 29.48
C GLY A 172 12.65 -8.95 28.61
N ALA A 173 13.86 -9.00 29.18
CA ALA A 173 15.11 -9.10 28.43
C ALA A 173 15.21 -10.34 27.52
N ASN A 174 14.55 -11.44 27.91
CA ASN A 174 14.43 -12.68 27.13
C ASN A 174 13.04 -12.87 26.49
N SER A 175 12.28 -11.80 26.33
CA SER A 175 10.99 -11.80 25.64
C SER A 175 11.07 -10.94 24.38
N TRP A 176 10.38 -11.36 23.31
CA TRP A 176 10.52 -10.77 21.97
C TRP A 176 9.17 -10.46 21.33
N LEU A 177 9.00 -9.23 20.87
CA LEU A 177 7.88 -8.76 20.05
C LEU A 177 8.42 -8.35 18.68
N VAL A 178 8.00 -9.06 17.64
CA VAL A 178 8.32 -8.73 16.25
C VAL A 178 7.06 -8.18 15.58
N GLN A 179 7.03 -6.87 15.32
CA GLN A 179 5.97 -6.17 14.62
C GLN A 179 6.30 -6.08 13.12
N LEU A 180 5.43 -6.61 12.27
CA LEU A 180 5.52 -6.53 10.82
C LEU A 180 4.81 -5.27 10.32
N GLU A 181 5.55 -4.41 9.63
CA GLU A 181 5.00 -3.17 9.08
C GLU A 181 3.96 -3.46 7.97
N GLY A 182 2.81 -2.79 8.01
CA GLY A 182 1.76 -2.86 6.97
C GLY A 182 2.04 -1.98 5.77
N GLY A 183 1.03 -1.63 4.95
CA GLY A 183 1.17 -0.61 3.89
C GLY A 183 0.79 -1.05 2.48
N GLY A 184 -0.28 -1.84 2.35
CA GLY A 184 -0.85 -2.26 1.08
C GLY A 184 0.05 -3.16 0.23
N TRP A 185 -0.29 -3.28 -1.05
CA TRP A 185 0.40 -4.18 -1.99
C TRP A 185 0.64 -3.49 -3.33
N CYS A 186 1.47 -4.10 -4.17
CA CYS A 186 1.50 -3.78 -5.59
C CYS A 186 1.18 -5.04 -6.40
N ASN A 187 0.25 -4.95 -7.34
CA ASN A 187 -0.34 -6.12 -8.01
C ASN A 187 -0.09 -6.16 -9.52
N ASN A 188 0.66 -5.19 -10.07
CA ASN A 188 1.07 -5.17 -11.46
C ASN A 188 2.43 -4.46 -11.61
N ILE A 189 3.06 -4.59 -12.78
CA ILE A 189 4.38 -4.03 -13.04
C ILE A 189 4.40 -2.51 -12.81
N ARG A 190 3.37 -1.79 -13.25
CA ARG A 190 3.30 -0.32 -13.12
C ARG A 190 3.27 0.09 -11.66
N THR A 191 2.37 -0.50 -10.86
CA THR A 191 2.23 -0.17 -9.43
C THR A 191 3.50 -0.56 -8.65
N CYS A 192 4.14 -1.68 -8.98
CA CYS A 192 5.38 -2.09 -8.33
C CYS A 192 6.59 -1.22 -8.71
N VAL A 193 6.70 -0.78 -9.98
CA VAL A 193 7.76 0.16 -10.42
C VAL A 193 7.61 1.52 -9.73
N TYR A 194 6.38 1.97 -9.49
CA TYR A 194 6.16 3.17 -8.68
C TYR A 194 6.59 2.92 -7.23
N ARG A 195 6.11 1.82 -6.63
CA ARG A 195 6.36 1.47 -5.22
C ARG A 195 7.85 1.32 -4.88
N LYS A 196 8.68 0.78 -5.79
CA LYS A 196 10.12 0.61 -5.56
C LYS A 196 10.88 1.92 -5.34
N LYS A 197 10.30 3.06 -5.70
CA LYS A 197 10.86 4.41 -5.48
C LYS A 197 10.37 5.07 -4.18
N THR A 198 9.91 4.28 -3.22
CA THR A 198 9.34 4.75 -1.96
C THR A 198 9.91 3.95 -0.78
N ARG A 199 9.65 4.39 0.45
CA ARG A 199 10.00 3.66 1.68
C ARG A 199 9.44 2.23 1.72
N ARG A 200 8.41 1.96 0.92
CA ARG A 200 7.69 0.67 0.81
C ARG A 200 8.22 -0.28 -0.24
N GLY A 201 9.32 0.08 -0.90
CA GLY A 201 9.99 -0.79 -1.87
C GLY A 201 11.51 -0.62 -1.91
N SER A 202 12.07 0.21 -1.03
CA SER A 202 13.50 0.49 -1.00
C SER A 202 13.92 1.04 0.36
N SER A 203 14.99 0.49 0.93
CA SER A 203 15.53 0.97 2.21
C SER A 203 16.28 2.30 2.09
N THR A 204 16.60 2.74 0.88
CA THR A 204 17.15 4.08 0.62
C THR A 204 16.19 5.17 1.11
N TYR A 205 14.89 4.97 0.90
CA TYR A 205 13.83 5.92 1.26
C TYR A 205 13.21 5.65 2.63
N MET A 206 13.65 4.63 3.35
CA MET A 206 13.18 4.38 4.72
C MET A 206 13.68 5.47 5.66
N GLU A 207 12.79 5.89 6.56
CA GLU A 207 13.08 6.75 7.69
C GLU A 207 14.21 6.13 8.52
N LYS A 208 15.23 6.94 8.84
CA LYS A 208 16.40 6.47 9.58
C LYS A 208 16.08 6.21 11.05
N GLN A 209 15.04 6.86 11.57
CA GLN A 209 14.45 6.60 12.87
C GLN A 209 12.93 6.65 12.76
N ILE A 210 12.24 5.84 13.56
CA ILE A 210 10.78 5.88 13.68
C ILE A 210 10.38 5.88 15.15
N PRO A 211 9.24 6.52 15.51
CA PRO A 211 8.73 6.46 16.87
C PRO A 211 8.19 5.06 17.17
N PHE A 212 8.47 4.56 18.35
CA PHE A 212 7.89 3.35 18.91
C PHE A 212 6.75 3.74 19.87
N THR A 213 5.53 3.40 19.48
CA THR A 213 4.27 3.81 20.11
C THR A 213 3.32 2.61 20.25
N GLY A 214 2.25 2.74 21.04
CA GLY A 214 1.27 1.67 21.22
C GLY A 214 1.94 0.40 21.76
N ILE A 215 1.70 -0.74 21.12
CA ILE A 215 2.29 -2.04 21.46
C ILE A 215 3.84 -2.05 21.42
N LEU A 216 4.46 -1.08 20.74
CA LEU A 216 5.91 -0.91 20.70
C LEU A 216 6.44 0.11 21.72
N SER A 217 5.59 0.82 22.47
CA SER A 217 6.05 1.79 23.47
C SER A 217 6.88 1.12 24.58
N GLU A 218 7.81 1.88 25.15
CA GLU A 218 8.70 1.45 26.23
C GLU A 218 8.23 1.83 27.63
N LYS A 219 7.12 2.57 27.71
CA LYS A 219 6.53 3.04 28.95
C LYS A 219 5.44 2.07 29.36
N ALA A 220 5.47 1.62 30.62
CA ALA A 220 4.46 0.69 31.13
C ALA A 220 3.06 1.31 31.13
N GLU A 221 2.98 2.63 31.28
CA GLU A 221 1.73 3.39 31.26
C GLU A 221 1.10 3.45 29.85
N GLU A 222 1.90 3.24 28.80
CA GLU A 222 1.46 3.22 27.40
C GLU A 222 1.36 1.79 26.83
N ASN A 223 2.08 0.83 27.41
CA ASN A 223 2.19 -0.55 26.94
C ASN A 223 2.41 -1.52 28.12
N PRO A 224 1.37 -1.84 28.90
CA PRO A 224 1.52 -2.41 30.24
C PRO A 224 2.26 -3.75 30.28
N ASP A 225 2.13 -4.53 29.23
CA ASP A 225 2.52 -5.94 29.21
C ASP A 225 3.78 -6.23 28.37
N PHE A 226 4.10 -5.38 27.40
CA PHE A 226 5.19 -5.61 26.45
C PHE A 226 6.27 -4.51 26.48
N PHE A 227 6.15 -3.48 27.34
CA PHE A 227 7.05 -2.33 27.36
C PHE A 227 8.53 -2.66 27.56
N ASN A 228 8.85 -3.72 28.33
CA ASN A 228 10.22 -4.10 28.64
C ASN A 228 10.75 -5.25 27.76
N TRP A 229 10.00 -5.67 26.73
CA TRP A 229 10.43 -6.72 25.80
C TRP A 229 11.43 -6.19 24.78
N ASN A 230 12.16 -7.10 24.11
CA ASN A 230 12.82 -6.78 22.86
C ASN A 230 11.74 -6.46 21.83
N ARG A 231 11.70 -5.21 21.36
CA ARG A 231 10.68 -4.71 20.45
C ARG A 231 11.31 -4.44 19.11
N VAL A 232 10.82 -5.12 18.08
CA VAL A 232 11.35 -5.06 16.72
C VAL A 232 10.25 -4.63 15.77
N LYS A 233 10.53 -3.70 14.86
CA LYS A 233 9.66 -3.37 13.73
C LYS A 233 10.36 -3.71 12.42
N LEU A 234 9.96 -4.81 11.79
CA LEU A 234 10.48 -5.24 10.49
C LEU A 234 9.87 -4.38 9.39
N ARG A 235 10.72 -3.70 8.61
CA ARG A 235 10.28 -2.77 7.58
C ARG A 235 9.78 -3.52 6.34
N TYR A 236 8.67 -3.06 5.80
CA TYR A 236 7.99 -3.71 4.68
C TYR A 236 8.40 -3.10 3.35
N CYS A 237 9.06 -3.91 2.52
CA CYS A 237 9.60 -3.45 1.23
C CYS A 237 9.47 -4.44 0.07
N ASP A 238 8.69 -5.51 0.20
CA ASP A 238 8.47 -6.52 -0.84
C ASP A 238 7.16 -6.35 -1.60
N GLY A 239 6.10 -5.82 -0.96
CA GLY A 239 4.82 -5.57 -1.62
C GLY A 239 3.89 -6.78 -1.73
N ALA A 240 4.17 -7.89 -1.05
CA ALA A 240 3.35 -9.12 -0.99
C ALA A 240 3.25 -9.68 0.45
N SER A 241 3.14 -8.84 1.48
CA SER A 241 3.04 -9.32 2.87
C SER A 241 4.11 -10.33 3.27
N PHE A 242 5.35 -10.15 2.81
CA PHE A 242 6.47 -11.05 3.03
C PHE A 242 6.33 -12.46 2.43
N THR A 243 5.48 -12.66 1.42
CA THR A 243 5.22 -14.00 0.83
C THR A 243 5.69 -14.20 -0.61
N GLY A 244 6.11 -13.15 -1.32
CA GLY A 244 6.61 -13.28 -2.69
C GLY A 244 8.00 -13.95 -2.78
N ASP A 245 8.24 -14.76 -3.80
CA ASP A 245 9.59 -15.15 -4.23
C ASP A 245 9.70 -15.30 -5.76
N SER A 246 9.73 -14.16 -6.45
CA SER A 246 9.96 -14.09 -7.89
C SER A 246 10.74 -12.83 -8.26
N GLU A 247 10.89 -12.58 -9.55
CA GLU A 247 11.48 -11.34 -10.06
C GLU A 247 10.91 -10.97 -11.43
N ASN A 248 11.01 -9.69 -11.78
CA ASN A 248 10.82 -9.23 -13.13
C ASN A 248 12.07 -8.49 -13.61
N LYS A 249 12.89 -9.17 -14.43
CA LYS A 249 14.14 -8.62 -14.95
C LYS A 249 13.93 -7.39 -15.83
N GLY A 250 12.90 -7.40 -16.68
CA GLY A 250 12.60 -6.29 -17.59
C GLY A 250 12.25 -5.00 -16.86
N ALA A 251 11.52 -5.10 -15.76
CA ALA A 251 11.15 -3.95 -14.91
C ALA A 251 12.14 -3.68 -13.76
N GLN A 252 13.19 -4.50 -13.63
CA GLN A 252 14.14 -4.48 -12.52
C GLN A 252 13.42 -4.49 -11.16
N LEU A 253 12.54 -5.49 -10.97
CA LEU A 253 11.78 -5.69 -9.73
C LEU A 253 12.19 -7.00 -9.07
N GLN A 254 12.40 -6.95 -7.77
CA GLN A 254 12.74 -8.09 -6.93
C GLN A 254 11.60 -8.37 -5.96
N PHE A 255 10.87 -9.47 -6.15
CA PHE A 255 9.75 -9.85 -5.28
C PHE A 255 10.23 -10.89 -4.27
N ARG A 256 10.95 -10.44 -3.24
CA ARG A 256 11.69 -11.33 -2.32
C ARG A 256 11.13 -11.36 -0.91
N GLY A 257 9.82 -11.19 -0.76
CA GLY A 257 9.13 -11.16 0.54
C GLY A 257 9.49 -12.34 1.44
N GLN A 258 9.35 -13.58 0.95
CA GLN A 258 9.64 -14.78 1.73
C GLN A 258 11.11 -14.82 2.17
N ARG A 259 12.03 -14.40 1.29
CA ARG A 259 13.45 -14.36 1.60
C ARG A 259 13.80 -13.29 2.62
N ILE A 260 13.15 -12.11 2.54
CA ILE A 260 13.29 -11.05 3.53
C ILE A 260 12.84 -11.54 4.90
N TRP A 261 11.67 -12.19 4.98
CA TRP A 261 11.17 -12.81 6.21
C TRP A 261 12.20 -13.77 6.82
N LEU A 262 12.66 -14.75 6.04
CA LEU A 262 13.64 -15.75 6.51
C LEU A 262 14.95 -15.11 6.96
N ALA A 263 15.49 -14.17 6.18
CA ALA A 263 16.74 -13.48 6.51
C ALA A 263 16.61 -12.62 7.78
N ALA A 264 15.47 -11.93 7.96
CA ALA A 264 15.20 -11.14 9.15
C ALA A 264 15.06 -12.02 10.39
N MET A 265 14.30 -13.12 10.31
CA MET A 265 14.12 -14.03 11.44
C MET A 265 15.46 -14.66 11.84
N GLU A 266 16.26 -15.12 10.88
CA GLU A 266 17.58 -15.69 11.17
C GLU A 266 18.54 -14.68 11.82
N ASP A 267 18.55 -13.44 11.33
CA ASP A 267 19.37 -12.37 11.90
C ASP A 267 18.95 -12.04 13.34
N LEU A 268 17.65 -11.93 13.63
CA LEU A 268 17.13 -11.72 14.99
C LEU A 268 17.43 -12.93 15.90
N MET A 269 17.30 -14.15 15.38
CA MET A 269 17.68 -15.38 16.10
C MET A 269 19.15 -15.36 16.48
N SER A 270 20.04 -14.86 15.63
CA SER A 270 21.47 -14.68 15.96
C SER A 270 21.74 -13.63 17.03
N LYS A 271 20.84 -12.64 17.16
CA LYS A 271 20.94 -11.50 18.09
C LYS A 271 20.36 -11.77 19.48
N GLY A 272 19.91 -12.99 19.73
CA GLY A 272 19.44 -13.44 21.04
C GLY A 272 18.02 -13.98 21.05
N MET A 273 17.25 -13.81 19.97
CA MET A 273 15.86 -14.28 19.91
C MET A 273 15.77 -15.81 20.06
N ARG A 274 16.80 -16.56 19.66
CA ARG A 274 16.86 -18.02 19.86
C ARG A 274 16.74 -18.49 21.32
N TYR A 275 17.03 -17.62 22.27
CA TYR A 275 16.97 -17.90 23.72
C TYR A 275 15.69 -17.34 24.36
N ALA A 276 14.71 -16.92 23.56
CA ALA A 276 13.49 -16.33 24.07
C ALA A 276 12.69 -17.33 24.92
N ASN A 277 12.23 -16.87 26.08
CA ASN A 277 11.23 -17.57 26.89
C ASN A 277 9.83 -17.36 26.30
N GLN A 278 9.62 -16.18 25.71
CA GLN A 278 8.34 -15.72 25.18
C GLN A 278 8.57 -14.94 23.89
N ALA A 279 7.74 -15.20 22.89
CA ALA A 279 7.76 -14.49 21.63
C ALA A 279 6.33 -14.16 21.16
N LEU A 280 6.16 -12.98 20.57
CA LEU A 280 4.93 -12.53 19.94
C LEU A 280 5.27 -12.04 18.53
N LEU A 281 4.70 -12.70 17.52
CA LEU A 281 4.68 -12.15 16.17
C LEU A 281 3.45 -11.27 16.04
N SER A 282 3.61 -10.03 15.66
CA SER A 282 2.52 -9.09 15.48
C SER A 282 2.67 -8.35 14.15
N GLY A 283 1.63 -7.70 13.68
CA GLY A 283 1.70 -6.84 12.50
C GLY A 283 0.37 -6.14 12.25
N CYS A 284 0.44 -5.03 11.52
CA CYS A 284 -0.75 -4.33 11.07
C CYS A 284 -0.99 -4.46 9.55
N SER A 285 -2.25 -4.56 9.10
CA SER A 285 -2.64 -4.38 7.69
C SER A 285 -2.00 -5.48 6.84
N ALA A 286 -1.24 -5.14 5.79
CA ALA A 286 -0.43 -6.11 5.06
C ALA A 286 0.55 -6.90 5.96
N GLY A 287 1.06 -6.30 7.04
CA GLY A 287 1.86 -6.96 8.06
C GLY A 287 1.03 -7.81 9.02
N GLY A 288 -0.24 -7.45 9.24
CA GLY A 288 -1.20 -8.27 9.99
C GLY A 288 -1.59 -9.52 9.21
N LEU A 289 -1.78 -9.40 7.89
CA LEU A 289 -1.90 -10.55 6.99
C LEU A 289 -0.64 -11.41 7.04
N ALA A 290 0.55 -10.81 6.98
CA ALA A 290 1.81 -11.53 7.11
C ALA A 290 1.93 -12.27 8.44
N ALA A 291 1.49 -11.66 9.56
CA ALA A 291 1.50 -12.29 10.87
C ALA A 291 0.61 -13.54 10.92
N ILE A 292 -0.49 -13.57 10.16
CA ILE A 292 -1.35 -14.76 9.97
C ILE A 292 -0.58 -15.81 9.16
N LEU A 293 -0.09 -15.45 7.97
CA LEU A 293 0.51 -16.38 7.01
C LEU A 293 1.80 -17.03 7.54
N HIS A 294 2.60 -16.28 8.29
CA HIS A 294 3.87 -16.77 8.85
C HIS A 294 3.77 -17.23 10.32
N CYS A 295 2.58 -17.28 10.92
CA CYS A 295 2.44 -17.57 12.34
C CYS A 295 3.06 -18.92 12.75
N ASP A 296 2.74 -19.98 11.99
CA ASP A 296 3.27 -21.32 12.27
C ASP A 296 4.76 -21.45 11.90
N GLU A 297 5.24 -20.72 10.90
CA GLU A 297 6.68 -20.64 10.59
C GLU A 297 7.44 -20.01 11.75
N PHE A 298 6.93 -18.89 12.30
CA PHE A 298 7.51 -18.21 13.45
C PHE A 298 7.54 -19.12 14.68
N ARG A 299 6.44 -19.83 14.97
CA ARG A 299 6.42 -20.85 16.04
C ARG A 299 7.47 -21.92 15.84
N GLY A 300 7.71 -22.33 14.59
CA GLY A 300 8.68 -23.36 14.22
C GLY A 300 10.14 -22.98 14.51
N LEU A 301 10.45 -21.70 14.71
CA LEU A 301 11.81 -21.24 15.03
C LEU A 301 12.24 -21.56 16.47
N PHE A 302 11.29 -21.84 17.36
CA PHE A 302 11.54 -21.96 18.80
C PHE A 302 11.29 -23.38 19.32
N PRO A 303 11.96 -23.80 20.41
CA PRO A 303 11.66 -25.07 21.06
C PRO A 303 10.21 -25.11 21.59
N ARG A 304 9.75 -26.31 21.95
CA ARG A 304 8.39 -26.50 22.48
C ARG A 304 8.14 -25.76 23.80
N THR A 305 9.19 -25.48 24.56
CA THR A 305 9.15 -24.79 25.86
C THR A 305 8.94 -23.28 25.75
N THR A 306 9.30 -22.65 24.63
CA THR A 306 9.06 -21.22 24.41
C THR A 306 7.58 -20.96 24.17
N ARG A 307 7.00 -20.00 24.91
CA ARG A 307 5.64 -19.51 24.63
C ARG A 307 5.69 -18.63 23.39
N VAL A 308 5.04 -19.07 22.31
CA VAL A 308 4.94 -18.29 21.07
C VAL A 308 3.47 -18.14 20.69
N LYS A 309 3.06 -16.91 20.40
CA LYS A 309 1.72 -16.60 19.91
C LYS A 309 1.81 -15.53 18.81
N CYS A 310 0.73 -15.32 18.07
CA CYS A 310 0.67 -14.32 17.00
C CYS A 310 -0.51 -13.36 17.20
N LEU A 311 -0.33 -12.10 16.80
CA LEU A 311 -1.36 -11.06 16.78
C LEU A 311 -1.48 -10.53 15.36
N SER A 312 -2.69 -10.54 14.82
CA SER A 312 -3.01 -9.86 13.56
C SER A 312 -3.90 -8.67 13.85
N ASP A 313 -3.38 -7.47 13.60
CA ASP A 313 -4.12 -6.21 13.67
C ASP A 313 -4.52 -5.76 12.27
N ALA A 314 -5.81 -5.54 12.02
CA ALA A 314 -6.34 -5.12 10.71
C ALA A 314 -5.87 -6.01 9.54
N GLY A 315 -5.55 -7.28 9.81
CA GLY A 315 -5.04 -8.23 8.82
C GLY A 315 -6.10 -9.18 8.27
N LEU A 316 -7.33 -9.17 8.81
CA LEU A 316 -8.45 -10.03 8.40
C LEU A 316 -9.19 -9.41 7.20
N PHE A 317 -8.53 -9.33 6.06
CA PHE A 317 -9.18 -8.90 4.82
C PHE A 317 -10.12 -9.97 4.28
N LEU A 318 -11.33 -9.56 3.89
CA LEU A 318 -12.31 -10.46 3.29
C LEU A 318 -12.35 -10.38 1.76
N ASP A 319 -12.53 -11.51 1.09
CA ASP A 319 -12.98 -11.56 -0.32
C ASP A 319 -14.47 -11.18 -0.41
N ALA A 320 -14.78 -9.91 -0.15
CA ALA A 320 -16.12 -9.36 -0.15
C ALA A 320 -16.45 -8.72 -1.51
N VAL A 321 -17.72 -8.78 -1.86
CA VAL A 321 -18.28 -8.07 -3.03
C VAL A 321 -18.20 -6.56 -2.76
N ASP A 322 -17.82 -5.78 -3.77
CA ASP A 322 -17.79 -4.32 -3.71
C ASP A 322 -19.15 -3.70 -4.09
N VAL A 323 -19.28 -2.37 -3.97
CA VAL A 323 -20.54 -1.65 -4.19
C VAL A 323 -21.01 -1.66 -5.64
N SER A 324 -20.15 -2.08 -6.59
CA SER A 324 -20.51 -2.30 -8.00
C SER A 324 -20.92 -3.74 -8.31
N GLY A 325 -20.83 -4.66 -7.33
CA GLY A 325 -21.05 -6.09 -7.52
C GLY A 325 -19.80 -6.87 -7.96
N GLY A 326 -18.64 -6.22 -8.01
CA GLY A 326 -17.35 -6.83 -8.33
C GLY A 326 -16.62 -7.41 -7.10
N HIS A 327 -15.40 -7.90 -7.31
CA HIS A 327 -14.51 -8.37 -6.25
C HIS A 327 -13.16 -7.63 -6.32
N THR A 328 -13.17 -6.33 -6.03
CA THR A 328 -11.98 -5.46 -6.16
C THR A 328 -10.74 -6.04 -5.46
N ILE A 329 -10.82 -6.43 -4.18
CA ILE A 329 -9.66 -6.96 -3.45
C ILE A 329 -9.21 -8.32 -3.97
N ARG A 330 -10.11 -9.16 -4.48
CA ARG A 330 -9.73 -10.42 -5.14
C ARG A 330 -8.91 -10.16 -6.39
N SER A 331 -9.30 -9.17 -7.19
CA SER A 331 -8.53 -8.75 -8.37
C SER A 331 -7.15 -8.19 -7.97
N LEU A 332 -7.09 -7.41 -6.88
CA LEU A 332 -5.83 -6.95 -6.30
C LEU A 332 -4.94 -8.14 -5.92
N TYR A 333 -5.44 -9.05 -5.07
CA TYR A 333 -4.71 -10.21 -4.58
C TYR A 333 -4.31 -11.17 -5.68
N SER A 334 -5.15 -11.38 -6.69
CA SER A 334 -4.82 -12.22 -7.85
C SER A 334 -3.59 -11.68 -8.58
N GLY A 335 -3.52 -10.36 -8.77
CA GLY A 335 -2.35 -9.72 -9.35
C GLY A 335 -1.10 -9.84 -8.47
N VAL A 336 -1.23 -9.66 -7.14
CA VAL A 336 -0.12 -9.87 -6.19
C VAL A 336 0.40 -11.30 -6.29
N VAL A 337 -0.50 -12.28 -6.17
CA VAL A 337 -0.16 -13.70 -6.12
C VAL A 337 0.51 -14.14 -7.40
N GLY A 338 -0.09 -13.84 -8.55
CA GLY A 338 0.44 -14.23 -9.85
C GLY A 338 1.74 -13.52 -10.22
N LEU A 339 1.85 -12.22 -9.95
CA LEU A 339 3.05 -11.45 -10.31
C LEU A 339 4.25 -11.80 -9.44
N GLN A 340 4.04 -11.93 -8.14
CA GLN A 340 5.11 -12.04 -7.15
C GLN A 340 5.44 -13.48 -6.77
N GLY A 341 4.80 -14.47 -7.39
CA GLY A 341 5.07 -15.89 -7.16
C GLY A 341 4.66 -16.38 -5.77
N VAL A 342 3.66 -15.74 -5.15
CA VAL A 342 3.25 -15.99 -3.76
C VAL A 342 2.78 -17.42 -3.55
N GLN A 343 2.21 -18.06 -4.59
CA GLN A 343 1.60 -19.38 -4.49
C GLN A 343 2.51 -20.46 -3.87
N HIS A 344 3.83 -20.32 -4.02
CA HIS A 344 4.80 -21.31 -3.52
C HIS A 344 5.01 -21.24 -2.00
N ASN A 345 4.65 -20.11 -1.38
CA ASN A 345 4.85 -19.84 0.03
C ASN A 345 3.53 -19.81 0.82
N LEU A 346 2.41 -20.13 0.17
CA LEU A 346 1.12 -20.23 0.85
C LEU A 346 0.95 -21.58 1.56
N PRO A 347 0.09 -21.65 2.60
CA PRO A 347 -0.17 -22.90 3.29
C PRO A 347 -0.71 -23.98 2.35
N ARG A 348 0.03 -25.10 2.24
CA ARG A 348 -0.37 -26.25 1.40
C ARG A 348 -1.74 -26.81 1.74
N ILE A 349 -2.13 -26.73 3.02
CA ILE A 349 -3.47 -27.14 3.47
C ILE A 349 -4.58 -26.38 2.77
N CYS A 350 -4.32 -25.15 2.32
CA CYS A 350 -5.28 -24.39 1.52
C CYS A 350 -5.07 -24.63 0.02
N THR A 351 -3.84 -24.52 -0.49
CA THR A 351 -3.58 -24.55 -1.95
C THR A 351 -3.84 -25.91 -2.59
N ASN A 352 -3.96 -26.97 -1.79
CA ASN A 352 -4.37 -28.29 -2.27
C ASN A 352 -5.88 -28.38 -2.58
N HIS A 353 -6.69 -27.43 -2.10
CA HIS A 353 -8.15 -27.45 -2.22
C HIS A 353 -8.73 -26.18 -2.86
N LEU A 354 -8.03 -25.05 -2.76
CA LEU A 354 -8.46 -23.76 -3.28
C LEU A 354 -7.37 -23.16 -4.19
N ASP A 355 -7.79 -22.23 -5.05
CA ASP A 355 -6.84 -21.48 -5.87
C ASP A 355 -5.90 -20.62 -5.00
N PRO A 356 -4.66 -20.35 -5.44
CA PRO A 356 -3.71 -19.58 -4.66
C PRO A 356 -4.17 -18.19 -4.24
N THR A 357 -5.03 -17.52 -5.03
CA THR A 357 -5.56 -16.20 -4.65
C THR A 357 -6.47 -16.33 -3.44
N SER A 358 -7.35 -17.33 -3.44
CA SER A 358 -8.19 -17.64 -2.28
C SER A 358 -7.36 -17.96 -1.03
N CYS A 359 -6.21 -18.62 -1.18
CA CYS A 359 -5.33 -18.94 -0.05
C CYS A 359 -4.52 -17.76 0.49
N PHE A 360 -4.47 -16.64 -0.23
CA PHE A 360 -3.91 -15.40 0.30
C PHE A 360 -4.91 -14.65 1.18
N PHE A 361 -6.21 -14.97 1.12
CA PHE A 361 -7.21 -14.42 2.04
C PHE A 361 -7.21 -15.17 3.39
N PRO A 362 -7.09 -14.45 4.52
CA PRO A 362 -7.11 -15.03 5.86
C PRO A 362 -8.30 -15.95 6.12
N GLN A 363 -9.49 -15.60 5.63
CA GLN A 363 -10.73 -16.37 5.84
C GLN A 363 -10.62 -17.86 5.48
N ASN A 364 -9.70 -18.20 4.56
CA ASN A 364 -9.49 -19.55 4.07
C ASN A 364 -8.34 -20.30 4.77
N VAL A 365 -7.57 -19.63 5.63
CA VAL A 365 -6.38 -20.21 6.27
C VAL A 365 -6.43 -20.15 7.81
N ILE A 366 -7.12 -19.18 8.40
CA ILE A 366 -7.11 -18.94 9.86
C ILE A 366 -7.58 -20.15 10.69
N ASN A 367 -8.49 -20.98 10.15
CA ASN A 367 -8.98 -22.17 10.85
C ASN A 367 -7.94 -23.29 10.92
N HIS A 368 -6.86 -23.19 10.15
CA HIS A 368 -5.81 -24.20 10.04
C HIS A 368 -4.50 -23.81 10.71
N ILE A 369 -4.39 -22.57 11.21
CA ILE A 369 -3.24 -22.10 11.97
C ILE A 369 -3.24 -22.83 13.32
N ARG A 370 -2.10 -23.46 13.64
CA ARG A 370 -1.95 -24.28 14.84
C ARG A 370 -1.49 -23.48 16.04
N THR A 371 -0.71 -22.45 15.79
CA THR A 371 -0.18 -21.55 16.82
C THR A 371 -1.29 -20.62 17.30
N PRO A 372 -1.41 -20.37 18.62
CA PRO A 372 -2.42 -19.46 19.13
C PRO A 372 -2.33 -18.08 18.47
N LEU A 373 -3.44 -17.66 17.87
CA LEU A 373 -3.55 -16.41 17.13
C LEU A 373 -4.63 -15.52 17.77
N PHE A 374 -4.35 -14.23 17.84
CA PHE A 374 -5.29 -13.19 18.21
C PHE A 374 -5.65 -12.35 17.00
N ILE A 375 -6.94 -12.20 16.73
CA ILE A 375 -7.43 -11.28 15.70
C ILE A 375 -7.92 -10.01 16.37
N LEU A 376 -7.21 -8.91 16.13
CA LEU A 376 -7.66 -7.55 16.39
C LEU A 376 -8.11 -6.95 15.06
N ASN A 377 -9.40 -6.66 14.90
CA ASN A 377 -9.87 -6.08 13.65
C ASN A 377 -11.05 -5.14 13.92
N ALA A 378 -11.09 -4.01 13.23
CA ALA A 378 -12.32 -3.23 13.14
C ALA A 378 -13.33 -3.99 12.28
N ALA A 379 -14.59 -4.07 12.74
CA ALA A 379 -15.68 -4.62 11.94
C ALA A 379 -15.95 -3.78 10.67
N TYR A 380 -15.58 -2.50 10.73
CA TYR A 380 -15.71 -1.52 9.67
C TYR A 380 -14.33 -0.97 9.30
N ASP A 381 -13.40 -1.87 8.95
CA ASP A 381 -12.02 -1.50 8.60
C ASP A 381 -11.99 -0.42 7.50
N SER A 382 -11.47 0.75 7.84
CA SER A 382 -11.55 1.92 6.96
C SER A 382 -10.76 1.74 5.67
N TRP A 383 -9.64 1.02 5.72
CA TRP A 383 -8.85 0.73 4.52
C TRP A 383 -9.63 -0.22 3.61
N GLN A 384 -10.21 -1.31 4.15
CA GLN A 384 -10.99 -2.22 3.32
C GLN A 384 -12.23 -1.54 2.74
N ILE A 385 -12.87 -0.62 3.48
CA ILE A 385 -13.98 0.18 2.96
C ILE A 385 -13.52 1.03 1.77
N GLN A 386 -12.40 1.76 1.89
CA GLN A 386 -11.93 2.68 0.85
C GLN A 386 -11.29 1.99 -0.36
N SER A 387 -10.51 0.93 -0.14
CA SER A 387 -9.68 0.31 -1.17
C SER A 387 -10.31 -0.95 -1.77
N SER A 388 -11.31 -1.54 -1.11
CA SER A 388 -11.97 -2.76 -1.60
C SER A 388 -13.48 -2.63 -1.76
N ILE A 389 -14.21 -2.11 -0.77
CA ILE A 389 -15.68 -2.14 -0.79
C ILE A 389 -16.24 -1.02 -1.66
N ALA A 390 -15.76 0.21 -1.46
CA ALA A 390 -16.22 1.39 -2.20
C ALA A 390 -15.05 2.21 -2.77
N PRO A 391 -14.12 1.61 -3.53
CA PRO A 391 -13.09 2.37 -4.23
C PRO A 391 -13.72 3.28 -5.29
N PRO A 392 -13.03 4.37 -5.71
CA PRO A 392 -13.51 5.24 -6.79
C PRO A 392 -13.87 4.50 -8.07
N SER A 393 -13.16 3.41 -8.38
CA SER A 393 -13.43 2.55 -9.55
C SER A 393 -14.76 1.79 -9.47
N ALA A 394 -15.25 1.46 -8.27
CA ALA A 394 -16.53 0.79 -8.04
C ALA A 394 -17.68 1.78 -7.75
N ASP A 395 -17.38 3.05 -7.51
CA ASP A 395 -18.33 4.12 -7.25
C ASP A 395 -18.20 5.29 -8.26
N PRO A 396 -18.44 5.04 -9.57
CA PRO A 396 -18.21 6.05 -10.61
C PRO A 396 -19.13 7.28 -10.49
N HIS A 397 -20.22 7.17 -9.75
CA HIS A 397 -21.16 8.25 -9.50
C HIS A 397 -20.93 8.98 -8.17
N GLY A 398 -19.96 8.53 -7.36
CA GLY A 398 -19.59 9.19 -6.10
C GLY A 398 -20.60 9.03 -4.96
N TYR A 399 -21.51 8.05 -5.03
CA TYR A 399 -22.52 7.84 -3.98
C TYR A 399 -21.90 7.49 -2.62
N TRP A 400 -20.76 6.81 -2.63
CA TRP A 400 -20.02 6.38 -1.46
C TRP A 400 -18.88 7.32 -1.07
N HIS A 401 -18.57 8.32 -1.89
CA HIS A 401 -17.45 9.24 -1.68
C HIS A 401 -17.45 9.84 -0.26
N ASP A 402 -18.56 10.45 0.16
CA ASP A 402 -18.66 11.06 1.48
C ASP A 402 -18.63 10.03 2.61
N CYS A 403 -19.31 8.89 2.44
CA CYS A 403 -19.42 7.85 3.45
C CYS A 403 -18.08 7.15 3.74
N ARG A 404 -17.30 6.82 2.69
CA ARG A 404 -16.00 6.15 2.85
C ARG A 404 -14.93 7.05 3.47
N LEU A 405 -15.06 8.37 3.33
CA LEU A 405 -14.17 9.36 3.94
C LEU A 405 -14.64 9.74 5.35
N ASN A 406 -15.94 9.75 5.61
CA ASN A 406 -16.49 10.05 6.92
C ASN A 406 -17.73 9.19 7.19
N HIS A 407 -17.59 8.25 8.12
CA HIS A 407 -18.66 7.35 8.56
C HIS A 407 -19.95 8.08 9.00
N ALA A 408 -19.84 9.30 9.55
CA ALA A 408 -20.99 10.10 9.96
C ALA A 408 -21.84 10.60 8.77
N LYS A 409 -21.29 10.59 7.55
CA LYS A 409 -21.99 10.96 6.32
C LYS A 409 -22.62 9.76 5.60
N CYS A 410 -22.50 8.55 6.15
CA CYS A 410 -23.14 7.38 5.57
C CYS A 410 -24.67 7.44 5.72
N SER A 411 -25.38 7.24 4.61
CA SER A 411 -26.83 7.03 4.63
C SER A 411 -27.21 5.71 5.30
N ALA A 412 -28.48 5.57 5.69
CA ALA A 412 -28.98 4.34 6.31
C ALA A 412 -28.79 3.10 5.41
N SER A 413 -28.89 3.23 4.09
CA SER A 413 -28.64 2.11 3.15
C SER A 413 -27.16 1.71 3.11
N GLN A 414 -26.25 2.68 3.10
CA GLN A 414 -24.81 2.42 3.16
C GLN A 414 -24.40 1.75 4.47
N LEU A 415 -24.93 2.22 5.59
CA LEU A 415 -24.71 1.58 6.89
C LEU A 415 -25.25 0.15 6.93
N ARG A 416 -26.42 -0.13 6.36
CA ARG A 416 -26.95 -1.50 6.24
C ARG A 416 -26.03 -2.40 5.42
N TYR A 417 -25.48 -1.89 4.32
CA TYR A 417 -24.51 -2.63 3.51
C TYR A 417 -23.25 -2.95 4.31
N LEU A 418 -22.68 -1.97 5.03
CA LEU A 418 -21.53 -2.17 5.90
C LEU A 418 -21.81 -3.13 7.06
N GLN A 419 -23.03 -3.13 7.61
CA GLN A 419 -23.45 -4.13 8.60
C GLN A 419 -23.53 -5.55 7.99
N GLY A 420 -23.88 -5.66 6.70
CA GLY A 420 -23.78 -6.89 5.93
C GLY A 420 -22.33 -7.37 5.83
N PHE A 421 -21.39 -6.47 5.50
CA PHE A 421 -19.95 -6.76 5.49
C PHE A 421 -19.44 -7.24 6.86
N ARG A 422 -19.80 -6.56 7.96
CA ARG A 422 -19.52 -7.02 9.33
C ARG A 422 -20.04 -8.44 9.56
N THR A 423 -21.25 -8.74 9.12
CA THR A 423 -21.85 -10.08 9.30
C THR A 423 -21.05 -11.15 8.55
N GLN A 424 -20.56 -10.84 7.35
CA GLN A 424 -19.66 -11.74 6.60
C GLN A 424 -18.35 -11.98 7.37
N MET A 425 -17.74 -10.93 7.94
CA MET A 425 -16.53 -11.05 8.78
C MET A 425 -16.75 -12.01 9.94
N LEU A 426 -17.84 -11.79 10.70
CA LEU A 426 -18.16 -12.61 11.86
C LEU A 426 -18.44 -14.06 11.48
N ASN A 427 -19.05 -14.30 10.32
CA ASN A 427 -19.24 -15.65 9.81
C ASN A 427 -17.92 -16.34 9.45
N ALA A 428 -16.98 -15.62 8.82
CA ALA A 428 -15.67 -16.15 8.42
C ALA A 428 -14.83 -16.63 9.61
N ILE A 429 -14.97 -15.98 10.77
CA ILE A 429 -14.21 -16.30 11.99
C ILE A 429 -14.92 -17.28 12.94
N LYS A 430 -16.11 -17.78 12.61
CA LYS A 430 -16.86 -18.71 13.49
C LYS A 430 -16.02 -19.93 13.85
N GLY A 431 -15.42 -20.58 12.86
CA GLY A 431 -14.56 -21.76 13.07
C GLY A 431 -13.36 -21.43 13.96
N PHE A 432 -12.67 -20.34 13.64
CA PHE A 432 -11.50 -19.84 14.36
C PHE A 432 -11.82 -19.57 15.84
N SER A 433 -12.99 -19.00 16.10
CA SER A 433 -13.46 -18.65 17.44
C SER A 433 -13.81 -19.86 18.31
N MET A 434 -13.85 -21.09 17.77
CA MET A 434 -14.12 -22.28 18.57
C MET A 434 -12.91 -22.69 19.44
N SER A 435 -11.68 -22.46 18.95
CA SER A 435 -10.47 -22.77 19.72
C SER A 435 -10.38 -21.91 20.98
N ARG A 436 -10.14 -22.53 22.15
CA ARG A 436 -9.97 -21.79 23.42
C ARG A 436 -8.65 -21.02 23.51
N GLU A 437 -7.67 -21.41 22.70
CA GLU A 437 -6.34 -20.79 22.67
C GLU A 437 -6.32 -19.51 21.82
N ASN A 438 -7.26 -19.38 20.88
CA ASN A 438 -7.37 -18.20 20.02
C ASN A 438 -8.06 -17.04 20.74
N GLY A 439 -7.63 -15.83 20.39
CA GLY A 439 -8.19 -14.59 20.89
C GLY A 439 -8.86 -13.76 19.80
N LEU A 440 -9.82 -12.95 20.20
CA LEU A 440 -10.61 -12.12 19.29
C LEU A 440 -11.01 -10.81 19.96
N PHE A 441 -10.73 -9.70 19.28
CA PHE A 441 -11.22 -8.37 19.61
C PHE A 441 -11.71 -7.69 18.33
N ILE A 442 -13.03 -7.71 18.12
CA ILE A 442 -13.69 -7.08 16.97
C ILE A 442 -14.54 -5.92 17.47
N ASN A 443 -14.04 -4.69 17.34
CA ASN A 443 -14.80 -3.48 17.69
C ASN A 443 -15.61 -2.96 16.50
N SER A 444 -16.58 -2.09 16.77
CA SER A 444 -17.40 -1.46 15.73
C SER A 444 -16.90 -0.07 15.32
N CYS A 445 -15.61 0.18 15.50
CA CYS A 445 -14.98 1.42 15.06
C CYS A 445 -14.74 1.41 13.55
N PHE A 446 -14.71 2.60 12.97
CA PHE A 446 -14.14 2.85 11.64
C PHE A 446 -12.66 3.13 11.83
N ALA A 447 -11.84 2.09 11.88
CA ALA A 447 -10.42 2.20 12.20
C ALA A 447 -9.57 1.30 11.29
N HIS A 448 -8.26 1.53 11.30
CA HIS A 448 -7.24 0.70 10.68
C HIS A 448 -5.96 0.84 11.52
N CYS A 449 -5.20 -0.24 11.73
CA CYS A 449 -3.98 -0.27 12.57
C CYS A 449 -4.13 0.29 13.99
N GLN A 450 -4.74 -0.49 14.88
CA GLN A 450 -5.10 -0.03 16.22
C GLN A 450 -4.02 -0.29 17.28
N SER A 451 -3.14 -1.27 17.05
CA SER A 451 -2.13 -1.69 18.03
C SER A 451 -0.92 -0.75 18.11
N GLU A 452 -0.55 -0.09 17.00
CA GLU A 452 0.60 0.83 16.96
C GLU A 452 0.23 2.26 17.33
N ARG A 453 -1.07 2.58 17.35
CA ARG A 453 -1.61 3.90 17.67
C ARG A 453 -1.89 4.00 19.16
N GLN A 454 -1.24 4.95 19.84
CA GLN A 454 -1.39 5.09 21.29
C GLN A 454 -2.84 5.41 21.69
N ASP A 455 -3.51 6.24 20.90
CA ASP A 455 -4.88 6.68 21.16
C ASP A 455 -5.90 5.52 21.07
N THR A 456 -5.58 4.43 20.35
CA THR A 456 -6.43 3.24 20.30
C THR A 456 -5.92 2.08 21.13
N TRP A 457 -4.62 1.97 21.36
CA TRP A 457 -4.01 0.86 22.07
C TRP A 457 -4.27 0.90 23.58
N PHE A 458 -3.87 2.00 24.23
CA PHE A 458 -3.88 2.14 25.69
C PHE A 458 -3.75 3.62 26.11
N ALA A 459 -4.73 4.43 25.75
CA ALA A 459 -4.89 5.79 26.27
C ALA A 459 -6.10 5.83 27.21
N ASP A 460 -6.21 6.85 28.06
CA ASP A 460 -7.31 6.99 29.04
C ASP A 460 -8.71 6.92 28.41
N ASN A 461 -8.84 7.27 27.13
CA ASN A 461 -10.08 7.24 26.37
C ASN A 461 -10.02 6.31 25.15
N SER A 462 -9.10 5.35 25.12
CA SER A 462 -8.99 4.40 24.00
C SER A 462 -10.27 3.56 23.84
N PRO A 463 -10.53 2.98 22.64
CA PRO A 463 -11.71 2.15 22.43
C PRO A 463 -11.74 0.90 23.33
N GLU A 464 -12.93 0.57 23.82
CA GLU A 464 -13.15 -0.52 24.76
C GLU A 464 -14.37 -1.35 24.40
N ILE A 465 -14.26 -2.68 24.53
CA ILE A 465 -15.41 -3.58 24.47
C ILE A 465 -15.66 -4.12 25.87
N ARG A 466 -16.82 -3.81 26.45
CA ARG A 466 -17.20 -4.20 27.83
C ARG A 466 -16.14 -3.77 28.86
N ASN A 467 -15.77 -2.48 28.81
CA ASN A 467 -14.77 -1.85 29.69
C ASN A 467 -13.38 -2.51 29.62
N LYS A 468 -13.02 -3.05 28.46
CA LYS A 468 -11.71 -3.67 28.22
C LYS A 468 -11.03 -3.00 27.04
N PRO A 469 -9.95 -2.23 27.27
CA PRO A 469 -9.08 -1.70 26.22
C PRO A 469 -8.38 -2.80 25.43
N ILE A 470 -7.92 -2.46 24.23
CA ILE A 470 -7.21 -3.38 23.33
C ILE A 470 -5.95 -3.95 24.00
N ALA A 471 -5.09 -3.12 24.60
CA ALA A 471 -3.85 -3.59 25.22
C ALA A 471 -4.09 -4.63 26.33
N ILE A 472 -5.10 -4.41 27.17
CA ILE A 472 -5.48 -5.34 28.24
C ILE A 472 -6.04 -6.63 27.67
N ALA A 473 -6.87 -6.56 26.64
CA ALA A 473 -7.40 -7.73 25.95
C ALA A 473 -6.29 -8.61 25.34
N VAL A 474 -5.32 -8.00 24.67
CA VAL A 474 -4.18 -8.72 24.09
C VAL A 474 -3.28 -9.30 25.19
N GLY A 475 -2.97 -8.53 26.22
CA GLY A 475 -2.15 -8.96 27.35
C GLY A 475 -2.77 -10.12 28.13
N ASP A 476 -4.05 -10.00 28.49
CA ASP A 476 -4.82 -11.05 29.16
C ASP A 476 -4.80 -12.37 28.38
N TRP A 477 -5.02 -12.29 27.06
CA TRP A 477 -4.96 -13.47 26.20
C TRP A 477 -3.53 -14.01 26.07
N TYR A 478 -2.55 -13.15 25.86
CA TYR A 478 -1.17 -13.58 25.63
C TYR A 478 -0.62 -14.32 26.85
N PHE A 479 -0.88 -13.78 28.04
CA PHE A 479 -0.41 -14.34 29.30
C PHE A 479 -1.28 -15.45 29.88
N ASP A 480 -2.38 -15.81 29.21
CA ASP A 480 -3.37 -16.80 29.66
C ASP A 480 -4.08 -16.38 30.97
N ARG A 481 -4.24 -15.07 31.21
CA ARG A 481 -4.98 -14.55 32.37
C ARG A 481 -6.48 -14.76 32.23
N THR A 482 -7.02 -14.58 31.03
CA THR A 482 -8.40 -14.92 30.69
C THR A 482 -8.54 -15.20 29.20
N ALA A 483 -9.54 -16.03 28.84
CA ALA A 483 -9.97 -16.14 27.46
C ALA A 483 -10.57 -14.80 26.99
N VAL A 484 -10.20 -14.35 25.79
CA VAL A 484 -10.67 -13.09 25.22
C VAL A 484 -11.28 -13.35 23.86
N LYS A 485 -12.61 -13.33 23.79
CA LYS A 485 -13.37 -13.42 22.55
C LYS A 485 -14.49 -12.40 22.59
N VAL A 486 -14.14 -11.15 22.32
CA VAL A 486 -15.04 -10.02 22.39
C VAL A 486 -15.36 -9.51 20.99
N VAL A 487 -16.65 -9.43 20.71
CA VAL A 487 -17.21 -8.86 19.49
C VAL A 487 -18.21 -7.82 19.94
N ASP A 488 -18.03 -6.61 19.44
CA ASP A 488 -18.84 -5.46 19.79
C ASP A 488 -20.20 -5.48 19.06
N CYS A 489 -21.17 -4.70 19.53
CA CYS A 489 -22.45 -4.52 18.87
C CYS A 489 -22.29 -3.75 17.54
N PRO A 490 -23.20 -3.85 16.55
CA PRO A 490 -23.09 -3.08 15.31
C PRO A 490 -23.05 -1.56 15.56
N TYR A 491 -22.28 -0.82 14.74
CA TYR A 491 -22.27 0.65 14.76
C TYR A 491 -23.71 1.22 14.69
N PRO A 492 -24.07 2.27 15.45
CA PRO A 492 -23.21 3.20 16.20
C PRO A 492 -23.13 2.98 17.72
N CYS A 493 -23.26 1.75 18.21
CA CYS A 493 -23.43 1.54 19.64
C CYS A 493 -22.22 1.91 20.52
N ASP A 494 -20.99 1.71 20.01
CA ASP A 494 -19.76 1.97 20.74
C ASP A 494 -19.34 3.43 20.61
N LYS A 495 -19.38 4.13 21.75
CA LYS A 495 -19.07 5.55 21.88
C LYS A 495 -17.61 5.82 22.25
N THR A 496 -16.84 4.77 22.51
CA THR A 496 -15.40 4.85 22.83
C THR A 496 -14.53 4.87 21.56
N CYS A 497 -15.12 4.57 20.41
CA CYS A 497 -14.41 4.51 19.14
C CYS A 497 -13.74 5.82 18.72
N HIS A 498 -12.45 5.73 18.40
CA HIS A 498 -11.71 6.76 17.67
C HIS A 498 -11.80 6.46 16.17
N ASN A 499 -12.88 6.92 15.55
CA ASN A 499 -13.13 6.70 14.13
C ASN A 499 -12.22 7.57 13.25
N LEU A 500 -11.62 6.96 12.23
CA LEU A 500 -10.91 7.65 11.17
C LEU A 500 -11.86 8.49 10.33
N VAL A 501 -11.50 9.76 10.13
CA VAL A 501 -12.19 10.70 9.26
C VAL A 501 -11.15 11.31 8.33
N PHE A 502 -11.35 11.11 7.04
CA PHE A 502 -10.45 11.55 5.98
C PHE A 502 -10.99 12.87 5.41
N ARG A 503 -10.09 13.81 5.13
CA ARG A 503 -10.43 15.16 4.66
C ARG A 503 -10.30 15.29 3.16
#